data_AF-A0A0F8YYB1-F1
#
_entry.id   AF-A0A0F8YYB1-F1
#
_cell.length_a   1.000
_cell.length_b   1.000
_cell.length_c   1.000
_cell.angle_alpha   90.00
_cell.angle_beta   90.00
_cell.angle_gamma   90.00
#
_symmetry.space_group_name_H-M   'P 1'
#
loop_
_entity.id
_entity.type
_entity.pdbx_description
1 polymer ?
#
loop_
_entity_poly.entity_id
_entity_poly.type
_entity_poly.pdbx_seq_one_letter_code
_entity_poly.pdbx_strand_id
1 'polypeptide(L)'
;MRSLLRADINVCELGYHWVDTDHGVASALHWGKSPEDRYGMLFGVEMSEDPDASYDHGDAGRWRSYDPFSEKRGLFLIFAELEPTREAIIEFASRYGCPASLRYLSNWQREILYLASAVEVWTAIQTKDEETLARHVSWDEVQRDLGLGPGFPSPLQTTIDSHEMLPVVCVGVGDFPPPDLIAPAEYLLDNTLAKKVKWQGVDTVPVRINGHLTFRVEFHDLLDVMWMQLATAISESQEFRQCKLCEDPFQLSPDVNRADRVFCSDTCRVKSYERRQAKARKMRAAGAHLREIVKAVESNMKTVKRWLGEDK
;
A
#
# COMPACT_ATOMS: atom_id res chain seq x y z
N MET A 1 9.77 -8.65 -16.72
CA MET A 1 10.32 -7.53 -15.92
C MET A 1 10.34 -7.86 -14.42
N ARG A 2 9.25 -8.39 -13.84
CA ARG A 2 9.11 -8.70 -12.40
C ARG A 2 10.26 -9.44 -11.72
N SER A 3 10.84 -10.46 -12.36
CA SER A 3 11.95 -11.23 -11.77
C SER A 3 13.24 -10.43 -11.58
N LEU A 4 13.27 -9.18 -12.06
CA LEU A 4 14.39 -8.26 -11.97
C LEU A 4 14.15 -7.15 -10.94
N LEU A 5 12.99 -7.09 -10.28
CA LEU A 5 12.75 -6.18 -9.16
C LEU A 5 13.01 -6.91 -7.85
N ARG A 6 13.71 -6.25 -6.92
CA ARG A 6 13.92 -6.75 -5.56
C ARG A 6 13.99 -5.57 -4.59
N ALA A 7 13.52 -5.78 -3.38
CA ALA A 7 13.90 -4.93 -2.25
C ALA A 7 14.24 -5.81 -1.05
N ASP A 8 15.11 -5.32 -0.18
CA ASP A 8 15.40 -5.97 1.10
C ASP A 8 14.94 -4.99 2.20
N ILE A 9 13.63 -4.98 2.47
CA ILE A 9 13.01 -4.06 3.43
C ILE A 9 13.09 -4.65 4.83
N ASN A 10 13.62 -3.86 5.77
CA ASN A 10 13.75 -4.26 7.17
C ASN A 10 12.55 -3.79 8.00
N VAL A 11 12.02 -4.69 8.82
CA VAL A 11 10.93 -4.42 9.77
C VAL A 11 11.43 -4.72 11.18
N CYS A 12 11.23 -3.78 12.10
CA CYS A 12 11.49 -4.01 13.52
C CYS A 12 10.41 -4.97 14.07
N GLU A 13 10.80 -6.16 14.53
CA GLU A 13 9.85 -7.14 15.06
C GLU A 13 9.23 -6.71 16.40
N LEU A 14 9.86 -5.75 17.10
CA LEU A 14 9.27 -5.08 18.26
C LEU A 14 8.32 -3.94 17.92
N GLY A 15 8.17 -3.63 16.64
CA GLY A 15 7.37 -2.52 16.14
C GLY A 15 8.10 -1.18 16.21
N TYR A 16 7.33 -0.13 15.95
CA TYR A 16 7.79 1.24 15.97
C TYR A 16 7.01 2.05 17.00
N HIS A 17 7.61 3.13 17.48
CA HIS A 17 6.95 4.11 18.30
C HIS A 17 7.28 5.51 17.79
N TRP A 18 6.44 6.45 18.20
CA TRP A 18 6.56 7.84 17.77
C TRP A 18 7.15 8.68 18.87
N VAL A 19 8.22 9.40 18.56
CA VAL A 19 8.88 10.34 19.46
C VAL A 19 8.54 11.75 19.01
N ASP A 20 7.85 12.50 19.87
CA ASP A 20 7.62 13.92 19.63
C ASP A 20 8.96 14.66 19.76
N THR A 21 9.29 15.50 18.80
CA THR A 21 10.56 16.24 18.78
C THR A 21 10.30 17.72 19.00
N ASP A 22 11.00 18.33 19.97
CA ASP A 22 10.87 19.75 20.29
C ASP A 22 11.33 20.67 19.13
N HIS A 23 12.04 20.13 18.15
CA HIS A 23 12.48 20.85 16.95
C HIS A 23 11.32 21.35 16.08
N GLY A 24 10.11 20.87 16.32
CA GLY A 24 8.90 21.38 15.69
C GLY A 24 8.38 22.72 16.20
N VAL A 25 8.72 23.13 17.43
CA VAL A 25 8.05 24.25 18.09
C VAL A 25 8.43 25.61 17.50
N ALA A 26 9.69 25.76 17.05
CA ALA A 26 10.15 27.00 16.42
C ALA A 26 9.57 27.20 15.00
N SER A 27 9.30 26.10 14.28
CA SER A 27 8.68 26.16 12.95
C SER A 27 7.15 26.28 13.07
N ALA A 28 6.50 25.51 13.94
CA ALA A 28 5.03 25.48 14.09
C ALA A 28 4.40 26.85 14.41
N LEU A 29 5.07 27.71 15.20
CA LEU A 29 4.62 29.07 15.49
C LEU A 29 4.57 29.99 14.25
N HIS A 30 5.31 29.65 13.19
CA HIS A 30 5.31 30.40 11.93
C HIS A 30 4.19 29.96 10.96
N TRP A 31 3.59 28.79 11.15
CA TRP A 31 2.75 28.13 10.15
C TRP A 31 1.26 27.95 10.54
N GLY A 32 0.83 28.51 11.67
CA GLY A 32 -0.59 28.50 12.08
C GLY A 32 -1.19 27.10 12.30
N LYS A 33 -0.36 26.06 12.47
CA LYS A 33 -0.82 24.70 12.72
C LYS A 33 -1.19 24.50 14.18
N SER A 34 -2.15 23.60 14.42
CA SER A 34 -2.54 23.20 15.78
C SER A 34 -1.31 22.62 16.52
N PRO A 35 -1.13 22.90 17.83
CA PRO A 35 -0.13 22.26 18.68
C PRO A 35 -0.20 20.72 18.74
N GLU A 36 -1.23 20.12 18.14
CA GLU A 36 -1.43 18.68 18.02
C GLU A 36 -0.71 18.08 16.79
N ASP A 37 -0.36 18.92 15.79
CA ASP A 37 0.50 18.54 14.64
C ASP A 37 2.00 18.59 15.01
N ARG A 38 2.34 18.21 16.25
CA ARG A 38 3.73 18.21 16.72
C ARG A 38 4.57 17.32 15.82
N TYR A 39 5.65 17.91 15.33
CA TYR A 39 6.67 17.19 14.56
C TYR A 39 7.24 16.09 15.45
N GLY A 40 7.08 14.86 15.01
CA GLY A 40 7.78 13.73 15.61
C GLY A 40 8.37 12.85 14.55
N MET A 41 9.14 11.90 15.02
CA MET A 41 9.82 10.92 14.17
C MET A 41 9.45 9.52 14.63
N LEU A 42 9.31 8.64 13.64
CA LEU A 42 9.09 7.23 13.90
C LEU A 42 10.42 6.51 14.15
N PHE A 43 10.53 5.83 15.28
CA PHE A 43 11.71 5.07 15.69
C PHE A 43 11.36 3.60 15.95
N GLY A 44 12.30 2.70 15.65
CA GLY A 44 12.22 1.31 16.12
C GLY A 44 12.37 1.27 17.64
N VAL A 45 11.66 0.37 18.32
CA VAL A 45 11.60 0.26 19.80
C VAL A 45 12.97 -0.03 20.46
N GLU A 46 14.03 -0.28 19.70
CA GLU A 46 15.36 -0.65 20.21
C GLU A 46 16.40 0.47 20.36
N MET A 47 16.09 1.71 19.96
CA MET A 47 17.03 2.79 20.22
C MET A 47 16.99 3.15 21.71
N SER A 48 17.85 2.51 22.50
CA SER A 48 18.10 2.96 23.88
C SER A 48 18.48 4.43 23.85
N GLU A 49 17.86 5.23 24.72
CA GLU A 49 18.12 6.68 24.89
C GLU A 49 19.52 7.00 25.45
N ASP A 50 20.40 6.00 25.55
CA ASP A 50 21.77 6.15 26.04
C ASP A 50 22.74 6.30 24.84
N PRO A 51 23.09 7.53 24.43
CA PRO A 51 24.02 7.77 23.33
C PRO A 51 25.45 7.29 23.62
N ASP A 52 25.78 6.96 24.89
CA ASP A 52 27.09 6.49 25.31
C ASP A 52 27.17 4.95 25.42
N ALA A 53 26.06 4.24 25.25
CA ALA A 53 26.08 2.78 25.17
C ALA A 53 26.80 2.36 23.88
N SER A 54 28.06 1.91 24.01
CA SER A 54 28.84 1.37 22.90
C SER A 54 28.01 0.30 22.18
N TYR A 55 27.64 0.57 20.93
CA TYR A 55 26.87 -0.33 20.06
C TYR A 55 27.60 -1.66 19.89
N ASP A 56 27.38 -2.59 20.81
CA ASP A 56 27.70 -3.99 20.60
C ASP A 56 26.66 -4.52 19.62
N HIS A 57 27.04 -4.69 18.35
CA HIS A 57 26.21 -5.19 17.25
C HIS A 57 25.72 -6.65 17.45
N GLY A 58 25.87 -7.21 18.66
CA GLY A 58 25.51 -8.57 19.03
C GLY A 58 24.02 -8.86 19.13
N ASP A 59 23.13 -7.85 19.23
CA ASP A 59 21.66 -8.06 19.27
C ASP A 59 21.02 -7.83 17.88
N ALA A 60 21.63 -8.42 16.83
CA ALA A 60 21.10 -8.47 15.45
C ALA A 60 19.78 -9.28 15.32
N GLY A 61 19.07 -9.51 16.41
CA GLY A 61 17.96 -10.46 16.53
C GLY A 61 16.55 -9.90 16.39
N ARG A 62 16.35 -8.59 16.13
CA ARG A 62 14.99 -7.99 16.13
C ARG A 62 14.56 -7.34 14.82
N TRP A 63 15.27 -7.61 13.72
CA TRP A 63 14.91 -7.10 12.40
C TRP A 63 14.64 -8.25 11.44
N ARG A 64 13.46 -8.22 10.81
CA ARG A 64 13.12 -9.13 9.73
C ARG A 64 13.29 -8.41 8.39
N SER A 65 14.12 -8.97 7.51
CA SER A 65 14.20 -8.53 6.12
C SER A 65 13.22 -9.33 5.26
N TYR A 66 12.57 -8.67 4.31
CA TYR A 66 11.66 -9.32 3.37
C TYR A 66 11.60 -8.56 2.03
N ASP A 67 11.18 -9.25 0.97
CA ASP A 67 11.03 -8.65 -0.36
C ASP A 67 9.56 -8.40 -0.70
N PRO A 68 9.07 -7.15 -0.68
CA PRO A 68 7.66 -6.86 -0.92
C PRO A 68 7.22 -7.18 -2.36
N PHE A 69 8.12 -7.20 -3.36
CA PHE A 69 7.75 -7.57 -4.74
C PHE A 69 7.39 -9.06 -4.87
N SER A 70 7.91 -9.90 -3.99
CA SER A 70 7.58 -11.33 -3.98
C SER A 70 6.56 -11.69 -2.89
N GLU A 71 6.69 -11.12 -1.68
CA GLU A 71 5.88 -11.49 -0.52
C GLU A 71 4.62 -10.66 -0.33
N LYS A 72 4.60 -9.39 -0.76
CA LYS A 72 3.53 -8.40 -0.49
C LYS A 72 3.24 -7.50 -1.69
N ARG A 73 2.78 -8.10 -2.80
CA ARG A 73 2.58 -7.42 -4.10
C ARG A 73 1.50 -6.34 -4.15
N GLY A 74 0.57 -6.34 -3.20
CA GLY A 74 -0.51 -5.36 -3.11
C GLY A 74 -0.29 -4.33 -2.00
N LEU A 75 0.95 -4.09 -1.58
CA LEU A 75 1.23 -3.22 -0.44
C LEU A 75 0.79 -1.77 -0.70
N PHE A 76 0.92 -1.31 -1.94
CA PHE A 76 0.43 0.02 -2.35
C PHE A 76 -1.07 0.22 -2.13
N LEU A 77 -1.89 -0.83 -2.26
CA LEU A 77 -3.33 -0.78 -1.97
C LEU A 77 -3.58 -0.65 -0.47
N ILE A 78 -2.85 -1.40 0.35
CA ILE A 78 -2.95 -1.33 1.81
C ILE A 78 -2.58 0.07 2.31
N PHE A 79 -1.53 0.67 1.74
CA PHE A 79 -1.10 2.02 2.09
C PHE A 79 -2.06 3.10 1.59
N ALA A 80 -2.65 2.93 0.41
CA ALA A 80 -3.67 3.82 -0.14
C ALA A 80 -4.98 3.83 0.68
N GLU A 81 -5.34 2.70 1.30
CA GLU A 81 -6.52 2.58 2.18
C GLU A 81 -6.24 3.06 3.61
N LEU A 82 -4.99 3.40 3.95
CA LEU A 82 -4.59 3.77 5.30
C LEU A 82 -5.18 5.12 5.69
N GLU A 83 -5.75 5.22 6.88
CA GLU A 83 -6.11 6.53 7.44
C GLU A 83 -4.82 7.34 7.72
N PRO A 84 -4.73 8.62 7.36
CA PRO A 84 -3.53 9.45 7.57
C PRO A 84 -3.40 9.91 9.03
N THR A 85 -3.58 8.99 9.98
CA THR A 85 -3.45 9.20 11.42
C THR A 85 -2.12 8.62 11.93
N ARG A 86 -1.63 9.17 13.04
CA ARG A 86 -0.38 8.71 13.68
C ARG A 86 -0.46 7.22 14.01
N GLU A 87 -1.57 6.78 14.58
CA GLU A 87 -1.79 5.40 15.04
C GLU A 87 -1.76 4.41 13.87
N ALA A 88 -2.48 4.71 12.79
CA ALA A 88 -2.51 3.87 11.60
C ALA A 88 -1.12 3.78 10.93
N ILE A 89 -0.37 4.89 10.89
CA ILE A 89 1.00 4.92 10.38
C ILE A 89 1.94 4.05 11.22
N ILE A 90 1.88 4.14 12.55
CA ILE A 90 2.69 3.31 13.46
C ILE A 90 2.36 1.82 13.25
N GLU A 91 1.07 1.48 13.14
CA GLU A 91 0.63 0.10 12.89
C GLU A 91 1.14 -0.41 11.54
N PHE A 92 0.99 0.38 10.48
CA PHE A 92 1.49 0.04 9.16
C PHE A 92 3.01 -0.20 9.19
N ALA A 93 3.77 0.74 9.75
CA ALA A 93 5.22 0.64 9.81
C ALA A 93 5.67 -0.57 10.64
N SER A 94 5.01 -0.87 11.75
CA SER A 94 5.29 -2.06 12.57
C SER A 94 5.04 -3.36 11.84
N ARG A 95 4.14 -3.37 10.87
CA ARG A 95 3.82 -4.57 10.08
C ARG A 95 4.70 -4.73 8.84
N TYR A 96 5.03 -3.62 8.16
CA TYR A 96 5.62 -3.64 6.82
C TYR A 96 6.99 -2.95 6.73
N GLY A 97 7.43 -2.25 7.77
CA GLY A 97 8.66 -1.48 7.81
C GLY A 97 8.41 0.02 7.70
N CYS A 98 9.36 0.82 8.19
CA CYS A 98 9.35 2.28 8.07
C CYS A 98 10.10 2.70 6.79
N PRO A 99 9.46 3.40 5.84
CA PRO A 99 10.14 4.08 4.74
C PRO A 99 11.13 5.10 5.29
N ALA A 100 12.40 4.99 4.92
CA ALA A 100 13.47 5.84 5.44
C ALA A 100 13.27 7.32 5.06
N SER A 101 12.60 7.56 3.94
CA SER A 101 12.18 8.86 3.41
C SER A 101 11.02 9.51 4.18
N LEU A 102 10.23 8.72 4.91
CA LEU A 102 9.05 9.17 5.64
C LEU A 102 9.30 9.22 7.14
N ARG A 103 10.32 9.95 7.58
CA ARG A 103 10.56 10.09 9.03
C ARG A 103 9.50 10.96 9.72
N TYR A 104 8.90 11.91 9.00
CA TYR A 104 7.97 12.89 9.54
C TYR A 104 6.51 12.55 9.22
N LEU A 105 5.59 12.91 10.13
CA LEU A 105 4.17 12.56 10.03
C LEU A 105 3.54 13.16 8.78
N SER A 106 3.85 14.43 8.53
CA SER A 106 3.38 15.16 7.35
C SER A 106 3.78 14.49 6.05
N ASN A 107 4.96 13.85 6.00
CA ASN A 107 5.41 13.17 4.80
C ASN A 107 4.58 11.90 4.57
N TRP A 108 4.32 11.12 5.62
CA TRP A 108 3.41 9.98 5.54
C TRP A 108 2.02 10.39 5.08
N GLN A 109 1.40 11.34 5.78
CA GLN A 109 0.04 11.79 5.47
C GLN A 109 -0.07 12.24 4.01
N ARG A 110 0.92 13.02 3.53
CA ARG A 110 0.99 13.47 2.15
C ARG A 110 1.10 12.29 1.17
N GLU A 111 2.02 11.36 1.41
CA GLU A 111 2.20 10.23 0.49
C GLU A 111 1.02 9.25 0.51
N ILE A 112 0.36 9.05 1.66
CA ILE A 112 -0.88 8.26 1.77
C ILE A 112 -1.94 8.85 0.85
N LEU A 113 -2.21 10.15 0.97
CA LEU A 113 -3.21 10.84 0.15
C LEU A 113 -2.85 10.80 -1.35
N TYR A 114 -1.56 10.93 -1.67
CA TYR A 114 -1.09 10.89 -3.06
C TYR A 114 -1.27 9.50 -3.68
N LEU A 115 -0.87 8.45 -2.97
CA LEU A 115 -1.01 7.08 -3.45
C LEU A 115 -2.49 6.67 -3.50
N ALA A 116 -3.30 7.08 -2.51
CA ALA A 116 -4.74 6.86 -2.50
C ALA A 116 -5.42 7.45 -3.74
N SER A 117 -5.10 8.70 -4.08
CA SER A 117 -5.65 9.36 -5.26
C SER A 117 -5.19 8.68 -6.55
N ALA A 118 -3.92 8.29 -6.64
CA ALA A 118 -3.41 7.57 -7.81
C ALA A 118 -4.09 6.20 -8.00
N VAL A 119 -4.37 5.47 -6.91
CA VAL A 119 -5.12 4.21 -6.93
C VAL A 119 -6.59 4.43 -7.31
N GLU A 120 -7.23 5.50 -6.82
CA GLU A 120 -8.61 5.85 -7.19
C GLU A 120 -8.71 6.14 -8.70
N VAL A 121 -7.81 6.98 -9.24
CA VAL A 121 -7.75 7.27 -10.68
C VAL A 121 -7.50 6.02 -11.50
N TRP A 122 -6.51 5.20 -11.11
CA TRP A 122 -6.22 3.94 -11.79
C TRP A 122 -7.46 3.02 -11.81
N THR A 123 -8.13 2.87 -10.67
CA THR A 123 -9.33 2.03 -10.56
C THR A 123 -10.45 2.56 -11.45
N ALA A 124 -10.66 3.88 -11.46
CA ALA A 124 -11.68 4.54 -12.29
C ALA A 124 -11.40 4.40 -13.79
N ILE A 125 -10.13 4.43 -14.22
CA ILE A 125 -9.72 4.14 -15.60
C ILE A 125 -10.11 2.68 -15.96
N GLN A 126 -9.80 1.72 -15.09
CA GLN A 126 -10.09 0.30 -15.32
C GLN A 126 -11.60 0.02 -15.44
N THR A 127 -12.42 0.68 -14.62
CA THR A 127 -13.88 0.50 -14.60
C THR A 127 -14.64 1.45 -15.53
N LYS A 128 -13.94 2.40 -16.16
CA LYS A 128 -14.54 3.52 -16.92
C LYS A 128 -15.56 4.32 -16.10
N ASP A 129 -15.22 4.57 -14.84
CA ASP A 129 -16.03 5.37 -13.92
C ASP A 129 -15.82 6.87 -14.21
N GLU A 130 -16.62 7.39 -15.14
CA GLU A 130 -16.57 8.78 -15.57
C GLU A 130 -16.85 9.77 -14.44
N GLU A 131 -17.69 9.42 -13.45
CA GLU A 131 -17.99 10.30 -12.32
C GLU A 131 -16.75 10.50 -11.44
N THR A 132 -16.04 9.42 -11.14
CA THR A 132 -14.78 9.49 -10.40
C THR A 132 -13.69 10.19 -11.21
N LEU A 133 -13.57 9.91 -12.51
CA LEU A 133 -12.59 10.59 -13.36
C LEU A 133 -12.87 12.10 -13.46
N ALA A 134 -14.12 12.53 -13.55
CA ALA A 134 -14.48 13.95 -13.60
C ALA A 134 -14.18 14.71 -12.29
N ARG A 135 -14.06 13.99 -11.16
CA ARG A 135 -13.54 14.59 -9.91
C ARG A 135 -12.03 14.86 -10.00
N HIS A 136 -11.29 14.07 -10.76
CA HIS A 136 -9.83 14.15 -10.87
C HIS A 136 -9.33 14.86 -12.12
N VAL A 137 -10.18 15.02 -13.12
CA VAL A 137 -9.87 15.64 -14.40
C VAL A 137 -10.85 16.77 -14.59
N SER A 138 -10.35 18.00 -14.65
CA SER A 138 -11.16 19.18 -14.94
C SER A 138 -10.53 19.98 -16.06
N TRP A 139 -11.38 20.66 -16.84
CA TRP A 139 -10.98 21.57 -17.90
C TRP A 139 -11.22 22.97 -17.39
N ASP A 140 -10.17 23.68 -17.00
CA ASP A 140 -10.30 25.12 -16.81
C ASP A 140 -10.33 25.80 -18.19
N GLU A 141 -11.42 26.49 -18.51
CA GLU A 141 -11.56 27.26 -19.76
C GLU A 141 -10.50 28.38 -19.87
N VAL A 142 -9.94 28.83 -18.73
CA VAL A 142 -9.02 29.97 -18.66
C VAL A 142 -7.55 29.53 -18.67
N GLN A 143 -7.14 28.57 -17.83
CA GLN A 143 -5.74 28.10 -17.77
C GLN A 143 -5.48 26.75 -18.45
N ARG A 144 -6.53 25.97 -18.76
CA ARG A 144 -6.41 24.65 -19.44
C ARG A 144 -5.50 23.68 -18.70
N ASP A 145 -5.54 23.75 -17.38
CA ASP A 145 -4.69 22.97 -16.50
C ASP A 145 -5.36 21.65 -16.13
N LEU A 146 -4.61 20.54 -16.25
CA LEU A 146 -5.01 19.24 -15.73
C LEU A 146 -4.42 19.10 -14.31
N GLY A 147 -5.30 18.97 -13.33
CA GLY A 147 -4.93 18.75 -11.93
C GLY A 147 -5.84 17.72 -11.29
N LEU A 148 -5.28 16.85 -10.45
CA LEU A 148 -6.02 15.91 -9.62
C LEU A 148 -6.88 16.70 -8.61
N GLY A 149 -8.20 16.55 -8.68
CA GLY A 149 -9.19 17.41 -8.02
C GLY A 149 -9.48 17.15 -6.53
N PRO A 150 -10.71 17.45 -6.04
CA PRO A 150 -10.95 18.06 -4.74
C PRO A 150 -10.69 17.10 -3.57
N GLY A 151 -9.64 17.39 -2.81
CA GLY A 151 -9.04 16.53 -1.79
C GLY A 151 -7.53 16.78 -1.68
N PHE A 152 -6.94 17.24 -2.77
CA PHE A 152 -5.66 17.94 -2.74
C PHE A 152 -5.87 19.36 -2.21
N PRO A 153 -5.00 19.86 -1.32
CA PRO A 153 -5.01 21.28 -1.05
C PRO A 153 -4.75 22.00 -2.37
N SER A 154 -5.68 22.89 -2.74
CA SER A 154 -5.48 23.75 -3.89
C SER A 154 -4.09 24.39 -3.79
N PRO A 155 -3.34 24.54 -4.91
CA PRO A 155 -2.13 25.36 -4.96
C PRO A 155 -2.29 26.73 -4.27
N LEU A 156 -3.54 27.22 -4.20
CA LEU A 156 -3.91 28.52 -3.67
C LEU A 156 -4.34 28.50 -2.18
N GLN A 157 -4.42 27.34 -1.50
CA GLN A 157 -4.87 27.26 -0.10
C GLN A 157 -3.92 26.58 0.88
N THR A 158 -2.87 25.90 0.43
CA THR A 158 -1.74 25.54 1.30
C THR A 158 -0.56 26.46 1.07
N THR A 159 -0.27 27.31 2.05
CA THR A 159 1.04 27.97 2.25
C THR A 159 2.14 26.98 2.63
N ILE A 160 2.03 25.72 2.21
CA ILE A 160 3.10 24.71 2.34
C ILE A 160 3.99 24.92 1.13
N ASP A 161 5.26 25.23 1.37
CA ASP A 161 6.32 25.53 0.40
C ASP A 161 5.99 25.10 -1.04
N SER A 162 5.86 26.11 -1.90
CA SER A 162 5.51 26.04 -3.33
C SER A 162 6.50 25.26 -4.22
N HIS A 163 7.38 24.45 -3.63
CA HIS A 163 8.40 23.67 -4.33
C HIS A 163 8.07 22.18 -4.49
N GLU A 164 7.04 21.65 -3.82
CA GLU A 164 6.64 20.23 -3.95
C GLU A 164 5.11 20.03 -4.06
N MET A 165 4.41 20.95 -4.73
CA MET A 165 3.06 20.63 -5.21
C MET A 165 3.15 19.47 -6.19
N LEU A 166 2.16 18.56 -6.19
CA LEU A 166 1.98 17.73 -7.37
C LEU A 166 1.89 18.65 -8.58
N PRO A 167 2.51 18.29 -9.70
CA PRO A 167 2.42 19.16 -10.85
C PRO A 167 0.96 19.30 -11.24
N VAL A 168 0.47 20.53 -11.18
CA VAL A 168 -0.47 20.94 -12.19
C VAL A 168 0.28 20.74 -13.51
N VAL A 169 -0.12 19.73 -14.28
CA VAL A 169 0.49 19.53 -15.59
C VAL A 169 -0.37 20.30 -16.57
N CYS A 170 0.14 21.44 -17.01
CA CYS A 170 -0.47 22.19 -18.11
C CYS A 170 -0.26 21.34 -19.37
N VAL A 171 -1.32 20.74 -19.90
CA VAL A 171 -1.26 20.02 -21.18
C VAL A 171 -1.98 20.82 -22.23
N GLY A 172 -1.45 20.84 -23.45
CA GLY A 172 -2.11 21.57 -24.53
C GLY A 172 -3.48 20.95 -24.80
N VAL A 173 -4.52 21.78 -24.88
CA VAL A 173 -5.92 21.34 -25.21
C VAL A 173 -6.03 20.58 -26.54
N GLY A 174 -5.01 20.66 -27.40
CA GLY A 174 -4.95 19.86 -28.61
C GLY A 174 -4.71 18.37 -28.37
N ASP A 175 -4.18 17.99 -27.21
CA ASP A 175 -3.77 16.61 -26.93
C ASP A 175 -4.95 15.74 -26.45
N PHE A 176 -5.96 16.35 -25.82
CA PHE A 176 -7.14 15.66 -25.26
C PHE A 176 -8.43 16.42 -25.59
N PRO A 177 -9.16 16.07 -26.67
CA PRO A 177 -10.41 16.72 -27.01
C PRO A 177 -11.50 16.38 -25.98
N PRO A 178 -12.24 17.37 -25.43
CA PRO A 178 -13.43 17.09 -24.62
C PRO A 178 -14.45 16.26 -25.41
N PRO A 179 -15.20 15.34 -24.77
CA PRO A 179 -15.30 15.09 -23.32
C PRO A 179 -14.42 13.94 -22.80
N ASP A 180 -13.28 13.61 -23.43
CA ASP A 180 -12.46 12.47 -23.03
C ASP A 180 -11.86 12.65 -21.63
N LEU A 181 -12.29 11.82 -20.66
CA LEU A 181 -11.76 11.81 -19.29
C LEU A 181 -10.62 10.79 -19.10
N ILE A 182 -10.48 9.80 -20.00
CA ILE A 182 -9.59 8.65 -19.79
C ILE A 182 -8.16 9.02 -20.15
N ALA A 183 -7.92 9.50 -21.37
CA ALA A 183 -6.58 9.86 -21.82
C ALA A 183 -5.88 10.90 -20.92
N PRO A 184 -6.54 12.01 -20.48
CA PRO A 184 -5.91 12.92 -19.53
C PRO A 184 -5.67 12.29 -18.15
N ALA A 185 -6.52 11.37 -17.68
CA ALA A 185 -6.30 10.65 -16.43
C ALA A 185 -5.10 9.69 -16.51
N GLU A 186 -4.97 8.94 -17.61
CA GLU A 186 -3.79 8.11 -17.89
C GLU A 186 -2.52 8.96 -17.90
N TYR A 187 -2.55 10.10 -18.59
CA TYR A 187 -1.42 11.03 -18.63
C TYR A 187 -1.05 11.59 -17.24
N LEU A 188 -2.03 11.96 -16.42
CA LEU A 188 -1.81 12.42 -15.05
C LEU A 188 -1.17 11.32 -14.19
N LEU A 189 -1.65 10.09 -14.32
CA LEU A 189 -1.12 8.94 -13.60
C LEU A 189 0.33 8.64 -14.03
N ASP A 190 0.61 8.61 -15.32
CA ASP A 190 1.95 8.42 -15.86
C ASP A 190 2.94 9.48 -15.39
N ASN A 191 2.53 10.77 -15.39
CA ASN A 191 3.36 11.85 -14.87
C ASN A 191 3.58 11.75 -13.36
N THR A 192 2.57 11.33 -12.61
CA THR A 192 2.68 11.11 -11.18
C THR A 192 3.70 10.01 -10.89
N LEU A 193 3.58 8.87 -11.58
CA LEU A 193 4.53 7.77 -11.49
C LEU A 193 5.95 8.19 -11.86
N ALA A 194 6.12 8.93 -12.95
CA ALA A 194 7.43 9.40 -13.41
C ALA A 194 8.13 10.30 -12.38
N LYS A 195 7.37 11.05 -11.56
CA LYS A 195 7.91 11.92 -10.50
C LYS A 195 8.13 11.18 -9.18
N LYS A 196 7.27 10.21 -8.88
CA LYS A 196 7.27 9.49 -7.60
C LYS A 196 8.23 8.33 -7.56
N VAL A 197 8.38 7.63 -8.68
CA VAL A 197 9.44 6.64 -8.85
C VAL A 197 10.75 7.39 -9.09
N LYS A 198 11.33 7.94 -8.02
CA LYS A 198 12.64 8.55 -8.08
C LYS A 198 13.67 7.42 -8.16
N TRP A 199 14.54 7.47 -9.16
CA TRP A 199 15.69 6.55 -9.27
C TRP A 199 16.78 6.84 -8.23
N GLN A 200 16.54 7.77 -7.31
CA GLN A 200 17.44 8.12 -6.21
C GLN A 200 17.15 7.17 -5.04
N GLY A 201 17.97 6.14 -4.87
CA GLY A 201 17.70 5.04 -3.93
C GLY A 201 17.44 3.70 -4.60
N VAL A 202 17.65 3.65 -5.93
CA VAL A 202 17.55 2.44 -6.74
C VAL A 202 18.92 2.07 -7.27
N ASP A 203 19.42 0.89 -6.90
CA ASP A 203 20.66 0.35 -7.43
C ASP A 203 20.40 -0.63 -8.57
N THR A 204 21.24 -0.59 -9.61
CA THR A 204 21.24 -1.60 -10.66
C THR A 204 22.41 -2.55 -10.43
N VAL A 205 22.12 -3.72 -9.86
CA VAL A 205 23.12 -4.69 -9.43
C VAL A 205 23.24 -5.82 -10.46
N PRO A 206 24.46 -6.13 -10.96
CA PRO A 206 24.68 -7.29 -11.81
C PRO A 206 24.52 -8.58 -10.99
N VAL A 207 23.64 -9.47 -11.42
CA VAL A 207 23.41 -10.78 -10.80
C VAL A 207 23.46 -11.90 -11.84
N ARG A 208 23.84 -13.12 -11.43
CA ARG A 208 23.81 -14.29 -12.31
C ARG A 208 22.58 -15.15 -12.00
N ILE A 209 21.70 -15.33 -12.99
CA ILE A 209 20.53 -16.21 -12.90
C ILE A 209 20.70 -17.29 -13.97
N ASN A 210 20.73 -18.56 -13.56
CA ASN A 210 20.97 -19.71 -14.45
C ASN A 210 22.24 -19.57 -15.31
N GLY A 211 23.30 -18.99 -14.76
CA GLY A 211 24.59 -18.77 -15.45
C GLY A 211 24.67 -17.51 -16.31
N HIS A 212 23.55 -16.88 -16.64
CA HIS A 212 23.50 -15.65 -17.44
C HIS A 212 23.62 -14.41 -16.54
N LEU A 213 24.46 -13.45 -16.96
CA LEU A 213 24.55 -12.13 -16.32
C LEU A 213 23.30 -11.32 -16.69
N THR A 214 22.58 -10.86 -15.67
CA THR A 214 21.43 -9.95 -15.81
C THR A 214 21.60 -8.79 -14.82
N PHE A 215 20.92 -7.68 -15.07
CA PHE A 215 20.84 -6.59 -14.11
C PHE A 215 19.54 -6.70 -13.32
N ARG A 216 19.65 -6.57 -11.99
CA ARG A 216 18.54 -6.50 -11.06
C ARG A 216 18.45 -5.09 -10.50
N VAL A 217 17.23 -4.60 -10.36
CA VAL A 217 16.91 -3.30 -9.78
C VAL A 217 16.59 -3.52 -8.30
N GLU A 218 17.36 -2.91 -7.41
CA GLU A 218 17.23 -3.02 -5.95
C GLU A 218 16.75 -1.71 -5.36
N PHE A 219 15.71 -1.79 -4.53
CA PHE A 219 15.11 -0.65 -3.83
C PHE A 219 15.44 -0.70 -2.35
N HIS A 220 15.79 0.45 -1.78
CA HIS A 220 16.17 0.58 -0.36
C HIS A 220 15.12 1.30 0.49
N ASP A 221 14.06 1.83 -0.15
CA ASP A 221 12.99 2.54 0.53
C ASP A 221 11.63 1.91 0.19
N LEU A 222 10.83 1.67 1.23
CA LEU A 222 9.52 1.04 1.10
C LEU A 222 8.52 1.90 0.30
N LEU A 223 8.65 3.23 0.34
CA LEU A 223 7.80 4.14 -0.44
C LEU A 223 8.04 3.95 -1.94
N ASP A 224 9.29 3.88 -2.36
CA ASP A 224 9.65 3.66 -3.77
C ASP A 224 9.15 2.28 -4.24
N VAL A 225 9.22 1.28 -3.37
CA VAL A 225 8.66 -0.05 -3.64
C VAL A 225 7.16 0.04 -3.87
N MET A 226 6.39 0.76 -3.05
CA MET A 226 4.94 0.89 -3.21
C MET A 226 4.57 1.63 -4.51
N TRP A 227 5.25 2.73 -4.84
CA TRP A 227 5.03 3.42 -6.13
C TRP A 227 5.40 2.54 -7.32
N MET A 228 6.49 1.76 -7.22
CA MET A 228 6.88 0.81 -8.27
C MET A 228 5.89 -0.37 -8.39
N GLN A 229 5.30 -0.82 -7.28
CA GLN A 229 4.22 -1.83 -7.32
C GLN A 229 3.00 -1.30 -8.07
N LEU A 230 2.58 -0.05 -7.83
CA LEU A 230 1.50 0.58 -8.58
C LEU A 230 1.84 0.69 -10.08
N ALA A 231 3.05 1.17 -10.43
CA ALA A 231 3.50 1.25 -11.82
C ALA A 231 3.50 -0.13 -12.52
N THR A 232 3.93 -1.17 -11.81
CA THR A 232 3.90 -2.55 -12.31
C THR A 232 2.47 -3.07 -12.47
N ALA A 233 1.57 -2.72 -11.54
CA ALA A 233 0.17 -3.08 -11.62
C ALA A 233 -0.51 -2.47 -12.86
N ILE A 234 -0.26 -1.19 -13.13
CA ILE A 234 -0.79 -0.47 -14.30
C ILE A 234 -0.23 -1.07 -15.60
N SER A 235 1.10 -1.11 -15.74
CA SER A 235 1.76 -1.53 -16.99
C SER A 235 1.45 -2.96 -17.41
N GLU A 236 1.16 -3.84 -16.46
CA GLU A 236 0.84 -5.24 -16.74
C GLU A 236 -0.65 -5.54 -16.56
N SER A 237 -1.50 -4.52 -16.43
CA SER A 237 -2.95 -4.64 -16.26
C SER A 237 -3.32 -5.67 -15.19
N GLN A 238 -2.68 -5.58 -14.03
CA GLN A 238 -2.83 -6.56 -12.97
C GLN A 238 -4.16 -6.36 -12.23
N GLU A 239 -4.86 -7.47 -11.98
CA GLU A 239 -6.03 -7.48 -11.12
C GLU A 239 -5.64 -7.90 -9.70
N PHE A 240 -6.27 -7.28 -8.70
CA PHE A 240 -6.12 -7.62 -7.29
C PHE A 240 -7.46 -8.02 -6.69
N ARG A 241 -7.41 -8.92 -5.70
CA ARG A 241 -8.56 -9.25 -4.84
C ARG A 241 -8.14 -9.29 -3.39
N GLN A 242 -9.06 -9.00 -2.49
CA GLN A 242 -8.84 -9.17 -1.05
C GLN A 242 -8.96 -10.65 -0.66
N CYS A 243 -8.06 -11.10 0.22
CA CYS A 243 -8.10 -12.45 0.76
C CYS A 243 -9.26 -12.62 1.74
N LYS A 244 -10.11 -13.64 1.56
CA LYS A 244 -11.23 -13.93 2.48
C LYS A 244 -10.84 -14.31 3.92
N LEU A 245 -9.54 -14.49 4.22
CA LEU A 245 -9.09 -14.82 5.58
C LEU A 245 -8.32 -13.68 6.26
N CYS A 246 -7.32 -13.12 5.58
CA CYS A 246 -6.42 -12.11 6.15
C CYS A 246 -6.66 -10.72 5.59
N GLU A 247 -7.61 -10.57 4.66
CA GLU A 247 -8.00 -9.31 3.99
C GLU A 247 -6.91 -8.66 3.12
N ASP A 248 -5.63 -9.05 3.29
CA ASP A 248 -4.54 -8.60 2.43
C ASP A 248 -4.88 -8.76 0.93
N PRO A 249 -4.66 -7.72 0.11
CA PRO A 249 -4.80 -7.80 -1.32
C PRO A 249 -3.76 -8.76 -1.91
N PHE A 250 -4.19 -9.55 -2.89
CA PHE A 250 -3.32 -10.45 -3.64
C PHE A 250 -3.63 -10.40 -5.13
N GLN A 251 -2.57 -10.56 -5.91
CA GLN A 251 -2.63 -10.50 -7.36
C GLN A 251 -3.33 -11.74 -7.95
N LEU A 252 -4.19 -11.50 -8.93
CA LEU A 252 -4.67 -12.49 -9.88
C LEU A 252 -3.80 -12.44 -11.13
N SER A 253 -3.28 -13.59 -11.52
CA SER A 253 -2.51 -13.75 -12.75
C SER A 253 -2.94 -15.07 -13.38
N PRO A 254 -3.41 -15.08 -14.64
CA PRO A 254 -3.83 -16.30 -15.33
C PRO A 254 -2.75 -17.39 -15.34
N ASP A 255 -1.48 -16.97 -15.42
CA ASP A 255 -0.33 -17.88 -15.51
C ASP A 255 0.07 -18.52 -14.18
N VAL A 256 -0.31 -17.90 -13.06
CA VAL A 256 0.09 -18.34 -11.72
C VAL A 256 -1.10 -18.97 -10.98
N ASN A 257 -2.28 -18.40 -11.13
CA ASN A 257 -3.45 -18.67 -10.29
C ASN A 257 -4.74 -18.77 -11.11
N ARG A 258 -5.67 -19.62 -10.65
CA ARG A 258 -7.03 -19.65 -11.21
C ARG A 258 -7.74 -18.32 -10.95
N ALA A 259 -8.51 -17.85 -11.93
CA ALA A 259 -9.28 -16.61 -11.85
C ALA A 259 -10.35 -16.61 -10.74
N ASP A 260 -10.72 -17.75 -10.18
CA ASP A 260 -11.67 -17.91 -9.08
C ASP A 260 -10.99 -18.01 -7.69
N ARG A 261 -9.68 -17.79 -7.61
CA ARG A 261 -8.94 -17.83 -6.34
C ARG A 261 -9.48 -16.76 -5.39
N VAL A 262 -9.75 -17.16 -4.14
CA VAL A 262 -10.32 -16.31 -3.06
C VAL A 262 -9.39 -16.13 -1.85
N PHE A 263 -8.23 -16.80 -1.84
CA PHE A 263 -7.26 -16.73 -0.75
C PHE A 263 -5.88 -16.39 -1.30
N CYS A 264 -5.11 -15.56 -0.60
CA CYS A 264 -3.76 -15.16 -1.01
C CYS A 264 -2.76 -16.32 -0.98
N SER A 265 -2.94 -17.33 -0.12
CA SER A 265 -2.03 -18.48 0.03
C SER A 265 -2.76 -19.78 0.40
N ASP A 266 -2.09 -20.92 0.20
CA ASP A 266 -2.59 -22.21 0.68
C ASP A 266 -2.72 -22.25 2.20
N THR A 267 -1.81 -21.59 2.93
CA THR A 267 -1.92 -21.43 4.38
C THR A 267 -3.22 -20.73 4.76
N CYS A 268 -3.60 -19.65 4.07
CA CYS A 268 -4.88 -18.98 4.32
C CYS A 268 -6.08 -19.86 3.94
N ARG A 269 -5.98 -20.63 2.86
CA ARG A 269 -7.03 -21.58 2.47
C ARG A 269 -7.25 -22.66 3.54
N VAL A 270 -6.17 -23.25 4.07
CA VAL A 270 -6.21 -24.27 5.12
C VAL A 270 -6.76 -23.69 6.43
N LYS A 271 -6.22 -22.56 6.89
CA LYS A 271 -6.71 -21.89 8.11
C LYS A 271 -8.19 -21.50 8.02
N SER A 272 -8.66 -21.03 6.86
CA SER A 272 -10.09 -20.75 6.64
C SER A 272 -10.95 -22.02 6.76
N TYR A 273 -10.48 -23.13 6.18
CA TYR A 273 -11.16 -24.43 6.30
C TYR A 273 -11.22 -24.92 7.76
N GLU A 274 -10.11 -24.85 8.49
CA GLU A 274 -10.03 -25.22 9.91
C GLU A 274 -10.96 -24.37 10.78
N ARG A 275 -11.01 -23.06 10.56
CA ARG A 275 -11.95 -22.16 11.26
C ARG A 275 -13.40 -22.57 11.05
N ARG A 276 -13.78 -22.94 9.82
CA ARG A 276 -15.14 -23.44 9.52
C ARG A 276 -15.43 -24.77 10.19
N GLN A 277 -14.46 -25.69 10.21
CA GLN A 277 -14.60 -26.98 10.91
C GLN A 277 -14.75 -26.80 12.42
N ALA A 278 -13.93 -25.94 13.03
CA ALA A 278 -14.01 -25.60 14.45
C ALA A 278 -15.35 -24.94 14.80
N LYS A 279 -15.81 -23.99 13.97
CA LYS A 279 -17.14 -23.35 14.12
C LYS A 279 -18.27 -24.38 14.03
N ALA A 280 -18.22 -25.29 13.06
CA ALA A 280 -19.23 -26.35 12.90
C ALA A 280 -19.29 -27.26 14.14
N ARG A 281 -18.13 -27.70 14.66
CA ARG A 281 -18.04 -28.50 15.88
C ARG A 281 -18.59 -27.76 17.09
N LYS A 282 -18.23 -26.47 17.26
CA LYS A 282 -18.72 -25.62 18.35
C LYS A 282 -20.25 -25.46 18.29
N MET A 283 -20.81 -25.17 17.11
CA MET A 283 -22.26 -25.06 16.94
C MET A 283 -22.99 -26.38 17.20
N ARG A 284 -22.42 -27.51 16.76
CA ARG A 284 -22.98 -28.84 17.03
C ARG A 284 -22.99 -29.17 18.52
N ALA A 285 -21.90 -28.86 19.22
CA ALA A 285 -21.81 -29.02 20.68
C ALA A 285 -22.83 -28.13 21.43
N ALA A 286 -23.19 -26.98 20.86
CA ALA A 286 -24.25 -26.11 21.38
C ALA A 286 -25.68 -26.56 21.00
N GLY A 287 -25.84 -27.73 20.36
CA GLY A 287 -27.14 -28.28 20.00
C GLY A 287 -27.74 -27.77 18.69
N ALA A 288 -27.02 -26.96 17.91
CA ALA A 288 -27.53 -26.44 16.63
C ALA A 288 -27.84 -27.57 15.63
N HIS A 289 -28.87 -27.37 14.82
CA HIS A 289 -29.25 -28.32 13.78
C HIS A 289 -28.32 -28.24 12.56
N LEU A 290 -28.13 -29.36 11.85
CA LEU A 290 -27.22 -29.43 10.70
C LEU A 290 -27.48 -28.37 9.63
N ARG A 291 -28.75 -28.03 9.35
CA ARG A 291 -29.12 -26.99 8.36
C ARG A 291 -28.62 -25.61 8.78
N GLU A 292 -28.68 -25.28 10.07
CA GLU A 292 -28.19 -24.02 10.62
C GLU A 292 -26.67 -23.97 10.53
N ILE A 293 -25.99 -25.08 10.85
CA ILE A 293 -24.53 -25.19 10.74
C ILE A 293 -24.09 -24.99 9.27
N VAL A 294 -24.73 -25.68 8.32
CA VAL A 294 -24.47 -25.57 6.87
C VAL A 294 -24.57 -24.12 6.40
N LYS A 295 -25.62 -23.41 6.78
CA LYS A 295 -25.80 -21.98 6.46
C LYS A 295 -24.72 -21.12 7.11
N ALA A 296 -24.42 -21.33 8.39
CA ALA A 296 -23.51 -20.49 9.17
C ALA A 296 -22.02 -20.65 8.79
N VAL A 297 -21.63 -21.77 8.18
CA VAL A 297 -20.25 -22.03 7.72
C VAL A 297 -20.10 -21.97 6.20
N GLU A 298 -21.16 -21.60 5.47
CA GLU A 298 -21.17 -21.49 4.01
C GLU A 298 -20.57 -22.72 3.32
N SER A 299 -21.08 -23.90 3.69
CA SER A 299 -20.61 -25.19 3.14
C SER A 299 -21.80 -26.07 2.78
N ASN A 300 -21.56 -27.20 2.10
CA ASN A 300 -22.63 -28.14 1.77
C ASN A 300 -22.85 -29.18 2.89
N MET A 301 -24.07 -29.74 2.94
CA MET A 301 -24.49 -30.71 3.96
C MET A 301 -23.54 -31.91 4.08
N LYS A 302 -23.11 -32.48 2.96
CA LYS A 302 -22.18 -33.62 2.92
C LYS A 302 -20.86 -33.28 3.61
N THR A 303 -20.32 -32.10 3.33
CA THR A 303 -19.06 -31.63 3.92
C THR A 303 -19.18 -31.46 5.43
N VAL A 304 -20.29 -30.88 5.90
CA VAL A 304 -20.53 -30.69 7.34
C VAL A 304 -20.72 -32.04 8.06
N LYS A 305 -21.47 -32.98 7.49
CA LYS A 305 -21.61 -34.34 8.05
C LYS A 305 -20.25 -35.03 8.19
N ARG A 306 -19.41 -34.96 7.15
CA ARG A 306 -18.04 -35.47 7.20
C ARG A 306 -17.20 -34.83 8.30
N TRP A 307 -17.29 -33.51 8.51
CA TRP A 307 -16.56 -32.82 9.58
C TRP A 307 -16.96 -33.25 11.00
N LEU A 308 -18.23 -33.63 11.16
CA LEU A 308 -18.84 -34.04 12.42
C LEU A 308 -18.82 -35.56 12.65
N GLY A 309 -18.36 -36.36 11.68
CA GLY A 309 -18.37 -37.83 11.76
C GLY A 309 -19.75 -38.46 11.59
N GLU A 310 -20.68 -37.76 10.92
CA GLU A 310 -22.08 -38.18 10.71
C GLU A 310 -22.36 -38.68 9.26
N ASP A 311 -21.32 -38.84 8.44
CA ASP A 311 -21.40 -39.52 7.13
C ASP A 311 -21.35 -41.04 7.36
N LYS A 312 -22.50 -41.62 7.73
CA LYS A 312 -22.75 -43.06 7.67
C LYS A 312 -23.62 -43.40 6.47
#